data_AF-A0A914RWK4-F1
#
_entry.id   AF-A0A914RWK4-F1
#
_cell.length_a   1.000
_cell.length_b   1.000
_cell.length_c   1.000
_cell.angle_alpha   90.00
_cell.angle_beta   90.00
_cell.angle_gamma   90.00
#
_symmetry.space_group_name_H-M   'P 1'
#
loop_
_entity.id
_entity.type
_entity.pdbx_description
1 polymer ?
#
loop_
_entity_poly.entity_id
_entity_poly.type
_entity_poly.pdbx_seq_one_letter_code
_entity_poly.pdbx_strand_id
1 'polypeptide(L)'
;LQGPLLALLRKFEHRVERVCIVDKPVDYAFLPDSFFSYMAKNMRRLQFIYLRELDLEKINRGTVVELAEHASLKKVIVHGCRNYEVR
;
A
#
# COMPACT_ATOMS: atom_id res chain seq x y z
N LEU A 1 2.31 -9.69 -21.15
CA LEU A 1 3.61 -8.97 -21.22
C LEU A 1 3.68 -8.03 -20.02
N GLN A 2 4.65 -8.19 -19.12
CA GLN A 2 4.79 -7.26 -17.99
C GLN A 2 5.44 -5.97 -18.48
N GLY A 3 4.81 -4.84 -18.19
CA GLY A 3 5.36 -3.52 -18.54
C GLY A 3 6.70 -3.28 -17.83
N PRO A 4 7.58 -2.42 -18.38
CA PRO A 4 8.92 -2.19 -17.86
C PRO A 4 8.95 -1.72 -16.39
N LEU A 5 7.91 -1.00 -15.95
CA LEU A 5 7.75 -0.58 -14.57
C LEU A 5 7.58 -1.77 -13.60
N LEU A 6 6.77 -2.77 -13.97
CA LEU A 6 6.52 -3.92 -13.12
C LEU A 6 7.77 -4.82 -13.02
N ALA A 7 8.54 -4.92 -14.10
CA ALA A 7 9.83 -5.62 -14.09
C ALA A 7 10.84 -4.95 -13.14
N LEU A 8 10.89 -3.61 -13.13
CA LEU A 8 11.72 -2.85 -12.20
C LEU A 8 11.28 -3.04 -10.75
N LEU A 9 9.97 -2.95 -10.47
CA LEU A 9 9.44 -3.17 -9.12
C LEU A 9 9.82 -4.55 -8.60
N ARG A 10 9.62 -5.62 -9.38
CA ARG A 10 10.01 -6.99 -8.99
C ARG A 10 11.50 -7.13 -8.70
N LYS A 11 12.35 -6.43 -9.46
CA LYS A 11 13.80 -6.47 -9.24
C LYS A 11 14.21 -5.82 -7.91
N PHE A 12 13.46 -4.84 -7.43
CA PHE A 12 13.85 -4.03 -6.27
C PHE A 12 12.93 -4.15 -5.05
N GLU A 13 11.80 -4.87 -5.15
CA GLU A 13 10.79 -5.03 -4.08
C GLU A 13 11.41 -5.44 -2.73
N HIS A 14 12.37 -6.38 -2.76
CA HIS A 14 13.04 -6.90 -1.57
C HIS A 14 13.94 -5.87 -0.87
N ARG A 15 14.22 -4.73 -1.52
CA ARG A 15 15.01 -3.61 -0.98
C ARG A 15 14.14 -2.46 -0.50
N VAL A 16 12.83 -2.49 -0.77
CA VAL A 16 11.93 -1.40 -0.40
C VAL A 16 11.72 -1.43 1.11
N GLU A 17 12.12 -0.35 1.78
CA GLU A 17 11.94 -0.17 3.22
C GLU A 17 10.85 0.83 3.57
N ARG A 18 10.51 1.71 2.62
CA ARG A 18 9.56 2.81 2.83
C ARG A 18 8.73 2.99 1.58
N VAL A 19 7.42 3.08 1.75
CA VAL A 19 6.48 3.44 0.69
C VAL A 19 5.73 4.69 1.12
N CYS A 20 5.74 5.70 0.26
CA CYS A 20 5.03 6.95 0.44
C CYS A 20 4.12 7.13 -0.76
N ILE A 21 2.83 7.26 -0.50
CA ILE A 21 1.81 7.43 -1.53
C ILE A 21 0.98 8.64 -1.14
N VAL A 22 0.97 9.59 -2.06
CA VAL A 22 0.21 10.83 -1.94
C VAL A 22 -0.53 10.98 -3.25
N ASP A 23 -1.86 11.07 -3.18
CA ASP A 23 -2.69 11.32 -4.37
C ASP A 23 -3.62 12.50 -4.13
N LYS A 24 -3.88 13.29 -5.19
CA LYS A 24 -4.79 14.43 -5.16
C LYS A 24 -5.39 14.68 -6.56
N PRO A 25 -6.72 14.87 -6.68
CA PRO A 25 -7.73 14.80 -5.62
C PRO A 25 -8.02 13.35 -5.20
N VAL A 26 -8.43 13.19 -3.93
CA VAL A 26 -8.72 11.91 -3.25
C VAL A 26 -9.76 11.04 -4.02
N ASP A 27 -10.49 11.63 -4.96
CA ASP A 27 -11.57 10.99 -5.75
C ASP A 27 -11.09 10.06 -6.86
N TYR A 28 -9.79 10.02 -7.18
CA TYR A 28 -9.29 9.13 -8.23
C TYR A 28 -8.88 7.78 -7.64
N ALA A 29 -9.62 6.73 -8.00
CA ALA A 29 -9.34 5.37 -7.57
C ALA A 29 -8.08 4.82 -8.28
N PHE A 30 -6.89 5.24 -7.84
CA PHE A 30 -5.67 4.84 -8.51
C PHE A 30 -5.11 3.50 -8.02
N LEU A 31 -5.22 3.21 -6.72
CA LEU A 31 -4.54 2.05 -6.14
C LEU A 31 -5.49 0.89 -5.82
N PRO A 32 -5.40 -0.23 -6.55
CA PRO A 32 -6.18 -1.42 -6.22
C PRO A 32 -5.64 -2.08 -4.95
N ASP A 33 -6.50 -2.83 -4.26
CA ASP A 33 -6.13 -3.71 -3.15
C ASP A 33 -4.91 -4.61 -3.46
N SER A 34 -4.80 -5.06 -4.71
CA SER A 34 -3.68 -5.88 -5.18
C SER A 34 -2.32 -5.19 -5.04
N PHE A 35 -2.26 -3.86 -5.05
CA PHE A 35 -1.03 -3.13 -4.76
C PHE A 35 -0.63 -3.27 -3.29
N PHE A 36 -1.59 -3.11 -2.37
CA PHE A 36 -1.36 -3.26 -0.93
C PHE A 36 -0.99 -4.70 -0.56
N SER A 37 -1.67 -5.69 -1.14
CA SER A 37 -1.30 -7.10 -0.94
C SER A 37 0.07 -7.42 -1.55
N TYR A 38 0.43 -6.82 -2.69
CA TYR A 38 1.78 -6.95 -3.25
C TYR A 38 2.85 -6.41 -2.31
N MET A 39 2.64 -5.23 -1.70
CA MET A 39 3.55 -4.69 -0.68
C MET A 39 3.71 -5.67 0.48
N ALA A 40 2.60 -6.15 1.05
CA ALA A 40 2.60 -7.07 2.18
C ALA A 40 3.34 -8.39 1.89
N LYS A 41 3.23 -8.91 0.66
CA LYS A 41 3.80 -10.22 0.30
C LYS A 41 5.25 -10.16 -0.16
N ASN A 42 5.64 -9.10 -0.87
CA ASN A 42 6.87 -9.10 -1.64
C ASN A 42 7.92 -8.13 -1.09
N MET A 43 7.52 -7.06 -0.39
CA MET A 43 8.45 -6.08 0.17
C MET A 43 8.90 -6.48 1.57
N ARG A 44 9.65 -7.57 1.69
CA ARG A 44 10.05 -8.19 2.99
C ARG A 44 10.81 -7.27 3.96
N ARG A 45 11.32 -6.14 3.48
CA ARG A 45 12.03 -5.14 4.29
C ARG A 45 11.20 -3.90 4.57
N LEU A 46 9.92 -3.87 4.19
CA LEU A 46 9.04 -2.73 4.37
C LEU A 46 8.86 -2.42 5.86
N GLN A 47 9.25 -1.21 6.25
CA GLN A 47 9.19 -0.73 7.63
C GLN A 47 8.18 0.39 7.82
N PHE A 48 7.97 1.22 6.79
CA PHE A 48 7.11 2.39 6.88
C PHE A 48 6.20 2.50 5.67
N ILE A 49 4.91 2.68 5.93
CA ILE A 49 3.92 3.05 4.92
C ILE A 49 3.36 4.41 5.30
N TYR A 50 3.43 5.37 4.38
CA TYR A 50 2.80 6.68 4.51
C TYR A 50 1.77 6.83 3.41
N LEU A 51 0.51 6.98 3.81
CA LEU A 51 -0.64 7.16 2.93
C LEU A 51 -1.24 8.54 3.23
N ARG A 52 -1.37 9.36 2.19
CA ARG A 52 -1.99 10.68 2.31
C ARG A 52 -3.01 10.92 1.21
N GLU A 53 -4.16 11.46 1.62
CA GLU A 53 -5.22 11.89 0.70
C GLU A 53 -5.67 10.75 -0.24
N LEU A 54 -5.73 9.52 0.27
CA LEU A 54 -6.20 8.34 -0.47
C LEU A 54 -7.61 7.94 -0.05
N ASP A 55 -8.37 7.40 -1.01
CA ASP A 55 -9.55 6.59 -0.72
C ASP A 55 -9.10 5.16 -0.35
N LEU A 56 -9.37 4.76 0.90
CA LEU A 56 -8.98 3.45 1.43
C LEU A 56 -10.17 2.48 1.53
N GLU A 57 -11.37 2.86 1.05
CA GLU A 57 -12.59 2.04 1.15
C GLU A 57 -12.43 0.67 0.50
N LYS A 58 -11.65 0.61 -0.59
CA LYS A 58 -11.48 -0.60 -1.41
C LYS A 58 -10.37 -1.52 -0.92
N ILE A 59 -9.74 -1.25 0.22
CA ILE A 59 -8.74 -2.15 0.80
C ILE A 59 -9.45 -3.27 1.53
N ASN A 60 -9.17 -4.50 1.14
CA ASN A 60 -9.81 -5.67 1.71
C ASN A 60 -9.30 -5.92 3.14
N ARG A 61 -10.21 -6.37 4.01
CA ARG A 61 -9.87 -6.74 5.39
C ARG A 61 -8.72 -7.75 5.45
N GLY A 62 -8.68 -8.72 4.54
CA GLY A 62 -7.59 -9.69 4.46
C GLY A 62 -6.22 -9.04 4.23
N THR A 63 -6.15 -8.03 3.36
CA THR A 63 -4.92 -7.28 3.09
C THR A 63 -4.50 -6.39 4.26
N VAL A 64 -5.46 -5.84 5.00
CA VAL A 64 -5.17 -5.16 6.27
C VAL A 64 -4.53 -6.11 7.28
N VAL A 65 -5.03 -7.34 7.39
CA VAL A 65 -4.44 -8.38 8.24
C VAL A 65 -3.04 -8.76 7.76
N GLU A 66 -2.85 -9.01 6.47
CA GLU A 66 -1.53 -9.31 5.88
C GLU A 66 -0.51 -8.21 6.19
N LEU A 67 -0.91 -6.94 6.14
CA LEU A 67 -0.06 -5.80 6.49
C LEU A 67 0.22 -5.73 8.00
N ALA A 68 -0.78 -6.01 8.83
CA ALA A 68 -0.63 -6.00 10.30
C ALA A 68 0.33 -7.10 10.79
N GLU A 69 0.39 -8.23 10.09
CA GLU A 69 1.27 -9.36 10.38
C GLU A 69 2.66 -9.24 9.72
N HIS A 70 2.91 -8.16 8.98
CA HIS A 70 4.16 -7.99 8.24
C HIS A 70 5.37 -7.83 9.18
N ALA A 71 6.27 -8.82 9.16
CA ALA A 71 7.33 -8.98 10.17
C ALA A 71 8.25 -7.77 10.39
N SER A 72 8.51 -6.97 9.34
CA SER A 72 9.37 -5.78 9.45
C SER A 72 8.61 -4.46 9.56
N LEU A 73 7.28 -4.47 9.43
CA LEU A 73 6.49 -3.25 9.36
C LEU A 73 6.38 -2.63 10.75
N LYS A 74 6.89 -1.40 10.89
CA LYS A 74 6.96 -0.69 12.18
C LYS A 74 5.83 0.32 12.32
N LYS A 75 5.42 0.94 11.21
CA LYS A 75 4.43 2.01 11.25
C LYS A 75 3.69 2.15 9.92
N VAL A 76 2.38 2.30 10.04
CA VAL A 76 1.50 2.80 8.97
C VAL A 76 0.98 4.16 9.41
N ILE A 77 1.21 5.18 8.58
CA ILE A 77 0.77 6.55 8.83
C ILE A 77 -0.29 6.86 7.77
N VAL A 78 -1.47 7.26 8.24
CA VAL A 78 -2.61 7.61 7.41
C VAL A 78 -2.95 9.07 7.69
N HIS A 79 -2.98 9.92 6.66
CA HIS A 79 -3.22 11.35 6.81
C HIS A 79 -4.22 11.87 5.78
N GLY A 80 -5.38 12.36 6.23
CA GLY A 80 -6.40 12.90 5.33
C GLY A 80 -6.99 11.86 4.35
N CYS A 81 -6.81 10.57 4.63
CA CYS A 81 -7.45 9.51 3.86
C CYS A 81 -8.91 9.36 4.29
N ARG A 82 -9.79 9.00 3.34
CA ARG A 82 -11.21 8.77 3.63
C ARG A 82 -11.40 7.35 4.18
N ASN A 83 -12.22 7.25 5.22
CA ASN A 83 -12.80 6.01 5.70
C ASN A 83 -14.31 6.20 5.67
N TYR A 84 -15.02 5.47 4.82
CA TYR A 84 -16.47 5.38 4.94
C TYR A 84 -16.74 4.37 6.04
N GLU A 85 -16.81 4.83 7.28
CA GLU A 85 -17.46 4.01 8.32
C GLU A 85 -18.87 3.71 7.82
N VAL A 86 -19.14 2.43 7.54
CA VAL A 86 -20.45 1.92 7.20
C VAL A 86 -21.37 2.30 8.36
N ARG A 87 -22.26 3.26 8.13
CA ARG A 87 -23.38 3.54 9.03
C ARG A 87 -24.34 2.36 9.07
#